data_AF-A0A4P8ZG88-F1
#
_entry.id   AF-A0A4P8ZG88-F1
#
_cell.length_a   1.000
_cell.length_b   1.000
_cell.length_c   1.000
_cell.angle_alpha   90.00
_cell.angle_beta   90.00
_cell.angle_gamma   90.00
#
_symmetry.space_group_name_H-M   'P 1'
#
loop_
_entity.id
_entity.type
_entity.pdbx_description
1 polymer ?
#
loop_
_entity_poly.entity_id
_entity_poly.type
_entity_poly.pdbx_seq_one_letter_code
_entity_poly.pdbx_strand_id
1 'polypeptide(L)'
;MDRRVVPVSRSSSSDSAVTYSSDGQTTVASLSGDVTFDVDSSALTDRAKQVLDDIVKRWNGKPPATVTVVGHTDSVADDAHNQTLSEQRAKAVADYLTSKVPSLNVQSSGKGESEPVASETNADGSVNEAGKAANRHVDVRWG
;
A
#
# COMPACT_ATOMS: atom_id res chain seq x y z
N MET A 1 -34.67 5.76 -1.25
CA MET A 1 -33.82 4.70 -0.69
C MET A 1 -32.63 5.35 -0.01
N ASP A 2 -32.55 5.29 1.32
CA ASP A 2 -31.40 5.85 2.06
C ASP A 2 -30.12 5.09 1.72
N ARG A 3 -29.17 5.77 1.06
CA ARG A 3 -27.80 5.27 0.96
C ARG A 3 -27.19 5.43 2.34
N ARG A 4 -27.26 4.38 3.17
CA ARG A 4 -26.48 4.32 4.42
C ARG A 4 -25.02 4.59 4.06
N VAL A 5 -24.53 5.76 4.43
CA VAL A 5 -23.10 6.07 4.38
C VAL A 5 -22.45 5.18 5.43
N VAL A 6 -21.71 4.16 4.99
CA VAL A 6 -20.94 3.33 5.92
C VAL A 6 -19.75 4.18 6.38
N PRO A 7 -19.57 4.44 7.69
CA PRO A 7 -18.50 5.30 8.14
C PRO A 7 -17.14 4.63 7.90
N VAL A 8 -16.27 5.29 7.13
CA VAL A 8 -14.89 4.83 6.92
C VAL A 8 -14.07 5.18 8.16
N SER A 9 -13.57 4.17 8.87
CA SER A 9 -12.66 4.35 10.01
C SER A 9 -11.23 4.50 9.50
N ARG A 10 -10.47 5.49 10.00
CA ARG A 10 -9.06 5.72 9.64
C ARG A 10 -8.15 5.72 10.86
N SER A 11 -6.98 5.11 10.76
CA SER A 11 -5.92 5.17 11.79
C SER A 11 -4.54 5.07 11.14
N SER A 12 -3.50 5.70 11.70
CA SER A 12 -2.13 5.62 11.18
C SER A 12 -1.14 5.17 12.26
N SER A 13 0.01 4.63 11.85
CA SER A 13 1.14 4.44 12.78
C SER A 13 1.77 5.77 13.17
N SER A 14 2.43 5.81 14.34
CA SER A 14 3.04 7.04 14.88
C SER A 14 4.16 7.61 14.01
N ASP A 15 4.78 6.79 13.17
CA ASP A 15 5.82 7.13 12.22
C ASP A 15 5.30 7.27 10.78
N SER A 16 3.98 7.26 10.58
CA SER A 16 3.33 7.35 9.27
C SER A 16 3.70 6.25 8.27
N ALA A 17 4.33 5.17 8.73
CA ALA A 17 4.68 4.01 7.90
C ALA A 17 3.47 3.32 7.28
N VAL A 18 2.32 3.34 7.98
CA VAL A 18 1.08 2.72 7.50
C VAL A 18 -0.15 3.52 7.91
N THR A 19 -1.10 3.64 6.99
CA THR A 19 -2.47 4.13 7.26
C THR A 19 -3.47 3.02 6.99
N TYR A 20 -4.37 2.78 7.94
CA TYR A 20 -5.48 1.86 7.81
C TYR A 20 -6.76 2.63 7.50
N SER A 21 -7.53 2.12 6.54
CA SER A 21 -8.91 2.52 6.31
C SER A 21 -9.81 1.28 6.26
N SER A 22 -11.03 1.37 6.78
CA SER A 22 -12.01 0.29 6.70
C SER A 22 -13.42 0.82 6.54
N ASP A 23 -14.19 0.21 5.66
CA ASP A 23 -15.63 0.46 5.48
C ASP A 23 -16.51 -0.61 6.14
N GLY A 24 -15.94 -1.44 7.02
CA GLY A 24 -16.66 -2.54 7.69
C GLY A 24 -16.81 -3.82 6.87
N GLN A 25 -16.46 -3.82 5.59
CA GLN A 25 -16.34 -5.03 4.77
C GLN A 25 -14.91 -5.27 4.32
N THR A 26 -14.24 -4.21 3.85
CA THR A 26 -12.85 -4.24 3.41
C THR A 26 -12.02 -3.36 4.34
N THR A 27 -10.82 -3.83 4.65
CA THR A 27 -9.75 -3.08 5.29
C THR A 27 -8.62 -2.90 4.29
N VAL A 28 -8.10 -1.69 4.20
CA VAL A 28 -6.93 -1.33 3.40
C VAL A 28 -5.87 -0.81 4.35
N ALA A 29 -4.71 -1.45 4.36
CA ALA A 29 -3.49 -0.91 4.93
C ALA A 29 -2.64 -0.33 3.79
N SER A 30 -2.47 0.98 3.78
CA SER A 30 -1.64 1.69 2.82
C SER A 30 -0.28 1.97 3.45
N LEU A 31 0.76 1.28 2.95
CA LEU A 31 2.12 1.38 3.45
C LEU A 31 2.89 2.42 2.63
N SER A 32 3.57 3.35 3.31
CA SER A 32 4.39 4.37 2.65
C SER A 32 5.56 3.71 1.91
N GLY A 33 5.73 4.04 0.62
CA GLY A 33 6.80 3.51 -0.21
C GLY A 33 8.18 3.82 0.34
N ASP A 34 8.38 5.03 0.88
CA ASP A 34 9.65 5.50 1.44
C ASP A 34 10.07 4.76 2.71
N VAL A 35 9.09 4.16 3.41
CA VAL A 35 9.36 3.28 4.57
C VAL A 35 9.46 1.82 4.13
N THR A 36 8.77 1.46 3.05
CA THR A 36 8.65 0.06 2.61
C THR A 36 9.87 -0.40 1.84
N PHE A 37 10.48 0.47 1.03
CA PHE A 37 11.57 0.15 0.12
C PHE A 37 12.68 1.18 0.19
N ASP A 38 13.91 0.74 -0.13
CA ASP A 38 14.98 1.67 -0.47
C ASP A 38 14.69 2.36 -1.82
N VAL A 39 15.37 3.49 -2.06
CA VAL A 39 15.25 4.25 -3.32
C VAL A 39 15.52 3.35 -4.52
N ASP A 40 14.64 3.40 -5.52
CA ASP A 40 14.70 2.60 -6.75
C ASP A 40 14.83 1.08 -6.52
N SER A 41 14.31 0.60 -5.38
CA SER A 41 14.34 -0.82 -5.00
C SER A 41 12.94 -1.38 -4.78
N SER A 42 12.85 -2.70 -4.92
CA SER A 42 11.71 -3.53 -4.49
C SER A 42 12.05 -4.40 -3.27
N ALA A 43 13.26 -4.28 -2.73
CA ALA A 43 13.64 -4.97 -1.50
C ALA A 43 12.95 -4.33 -0.28
N LEU A 44 12.30 -5.17 0.54
CA LEU A 44 11.65 -4.73 1.76
C LEU A 44 12.67 -4.33 2.83
N THR A 45 12.51 -3.12 3.37
CA THR A 45 13.28 -2.69 4.55
C THR A 45 12.88 -3.50 5.79
N ASP A 46 13.71 -3.49 6.83
CA ASP A 46 13.35 -4.17 8.08
C ASP A 46 12.15 -3.51 8.77
N ARG A 47 11.97 -2.19 8.60
CA ARG A 47 10.78 -1.50 9.09
C ARG A 47 9.53 -1.97 8.35
N ALA A 48 9.60 -2.16 7.04
CA ALA A 48 8.53 -2.71 6.23
C ALA A 48 8.08 -4.08 6.76
N LYS A 49 9.05 -4.97 7.01
CA LYS A 49 8.80 -6.31 7.56
C LYS A 49 8.09 -6.27 8.91
N GLN A 50 8.47 -5.34 9.80
CA GLN A 50 7.77 -5.14 11.08
C GLN A 50 6.32 -4.67 10.88
N VAL A 51 6.07 -3.73 9.97
CA VAL A 51 4.72 -3.26 9.65
C VAL A 51 3.87 -4.41 9.09
N LEU A 52 4.41 -5.21 8.17
CA LEU A 52 3.73 -6.37 7.60
C LEU A 52 3.46 -7.45 8.67
N ASP A 53 4.39 -7.67 9.61
CA ASP A 53 4.18 -8.55 10.75
C ASP A 53 3.03 -8.05 11.65
N ASP A 54 2.90 -6.74 11.85
CA ASP A 54 1.79 -6.15 12.61
C ASP A 54 0.44 -6.29 11.86
N ILE A 55 0.43 -6.23 10.53
CA ILE A 55 -0.75 -6.55 9.72
C ILE A 55 -1.15 -8.02 9.94
N VAL A 56 -0.19 -8.95 9.88
CA VAL A 56 -0.45 -10.38 10.13
C VAL A 56 -1.01 -10.61 11.53
N LYS A 57 -0.46 -9.93 12.55
CA LYS A 57 -0.98 -10.01 13.94
C LYS A 57 -2.41 -9.52 14.05
N ARG A 58 -2.83 -8.50 13.28
CA ARG A 58 -4.22 -7.98 13.30
C ARG A 58 -5.24 -9.02 12.85
N TRP A 59 -4.84 -10.01 12.06
CA TRP A 59 -5.72 -11.12 11.71
C TRP A 59 -6.01 -12.05 12.90
N ASN A 60 -5.29 -11.92 14.02
CA ASN A 60 -5.55 -12.58 15.30
C ASN A 60 -5.76 -14.11 15.15
N GLY A 61 -4.91 -14.76 14.36
CA GLY A 61 -4.97 -16.19 14.07
C GLY A 61 -6.11 -16.62 13.13
N LYS A 62 -6.88 -15.68 12.59
CA LYS A 62 -7.95 -15.89 11.60
C LYS A 62 -7.62 -15.09 10.33
N PRO A 63 -6.63 -15.53 9.53
CA PRO A 63 -6.27 -14.83 8.32
C PRO A 63 -7.46 -14.79 7.34
N PRO A 64 -7.59 -13.69 6.56
CA PRO A 64 -8.55 -13.64 5.47
C PRO A 64 -8.21 -14.74 4.45
N ALA A 65 -9.20 -15.18 3.67
CA ALA A 65 -8.96 -16.17 2.62
C ALA A 65 -8.11 -15.59 1.48
N THR A 66 -8.38 -14.33 1.12
CA THR A 66 -7.72 -13.62 0.02
C THR A 66 -7.20 -12.27 0.50
N VAL A 67 -6.00 -11.92 0.06
CA VAL A 67 -5.41 -10.59 0.23
C VAL A 67 -5.01 -10.05 -1.14
N THR A 68 -5.37 -8.81 -1.42
CA THR A 68 -4.93 -8.11 -2.64
C THR A 68 -3.86 -7.09 -2.28
N VAL A 69 -2.74 -7.11 -2.99
CA VAL A 69 -1.62 -6.18 -2.84
C VAL A 69 -1.49 -5.36 -4.12
N VAL A 70 -1.49 -4.04 -4.00
CA VAL A 70 -1.39 -3.12 -5.14
C VAL A 70 -0.26 -2.13 -4.91
N GLY A 71 0.69 -2.06 -5.84
CA GLY A 71 1.79 -1.10 -5.80
C GLY A 71 1.48 0.15 -6.62
N HIS A 72 1.96 1.29 -6.14
CA HIS A 72 1.79 2.61 -6.77
C HIS A 72 3.11 3.39 -6.75
N THR A 73 3.30 4.27 -7.72
CA THR A 73 4.46 5.18 -7.84
C THR A 73 4.01 6.63 -7.89
N ASP A 74 4.97 7.55 -7.81
CA ASP A 74 4.77 8.93 -8.26
C ASP A 74 4.96 9.03 -9.79
N SER A 75 4.74 10.21 -10.36
CA SER A 75 4.85 10.45 -11.81
C SER A 75 6.23 10.91 -12.28
N VAL A 76 7.31 10.57 -11.55
CA VAL A 76 8.67 11.04 -11.90
C VAL A 76 9.26 10.30 -13.10
N ALA A 77 9.10 8.98 -13.15
CA ALA A 77 9.62 8.14 -14.23
C ALA A 77 8.58 7.91 -15.34
N ASP A 78 8.96 7.22 -16.42
CA ASP A 78 8.03 6.86 -17.48
C ASP A 78 7.03 5.76 -17.04
N ASP A 79 5.86 5.74 -17.69
CA ASP A 79 4.77 4.81 -17.39
C ASP A 79 5.22 3.34 -17.33
N ALA A 80 6.10 2.90 -18.24
CA ALA A 80 6.52 1.50 -18.32
C ALA A 80 7.47 1.14 -17.17
N HIS A 81 8.38 2.04 -16.82
CA HIS A 81 9.23 1.91 -15.65
C HIS A 81 8.41 1.88 -14.37
N ASN A 82 7.49 2.84 -14.19
CA ASN A 82 6.63 2.94 -13.01
C ASN A 82 5.70 1.72 -12.86
N GLN A 83 5.17 1.21 -13.97
CA GLN A 83 4.40 -0.03 -13.97
C GLN A 83 5.26 -1.21 -13.48
N THR A 84 6.45 -1.38 -14.04
CA THR A 84 7.37 -2.47 -13.64
C THR A 84 7.75 -2.36 -12.16
N LEU A 85 8.12 -1.17 -11.68
CA LEU A 85 8.54 -0.96 -10.31
C LEU A 85 7.40 -1.23 -9.31
N SER A 86 6.19 -0.74 -9.61
CA SER A 86 5.02 -0.98 -8.77
C SER A 86 4.64 -2.47 -8.70
N GLU A 87 4.73 -3.22 -9.80
CA GLU A 87 4.49 -4.66 -9.82
C GLU A 87 5.50 -5.42 -8.96
N GLN A 88 6.80 -5.10 -9.08
CA GLN A 88 7.85 -5.72 -8.28
C GLN A 88 7.67 -5.46 -6.79
N ARG A 89 7.32 -4.21 -6.42
CA ARG A 89 7.05 -3.82 -5.03
C ARG A 89 5.84 -4.55 -4.44
N ALA A 90 4.74 -4.64 -5.22
CA ALA A 90 3.56 -5.39 -4.81
C ALA A 90 3.88 -6.88 -4.63
N LYS A 91 4.67 -7.45 -5.55
CA LYS A 91 5.12 -8.84 -5.46
C LYS A 91 5.97 -9.11 -4.22
N ALA A 92 6.92 -8.23 -3.90
CA ALA A 92 7.78 -8.39 -2.72
C ALA A 92 6.96 -8.44 -1.42
N VAL A 93 5.95 -7.57 -1.28
CA VAL A 93 5.01 -7.59 -0.16
C VAL A 93 4.18 -8.88 -0.15
N ALA A 94 3.68 -9.31 -1.31
CA ALA A 94 2.89 -10.53 -1.41
C ALA A 94 3.68 -11.80 -1.04
N ASP A 95 4.92 -11.92 -1.53
CA ASP A 95 5.82 -13.01 -1.20
C ASP A 95 6.12 -13.02 0.31
N TYR A 96 6.32 -11.86 0.93
CA TYR A 96 6.53 -11.75 2.37
C TYR A 96 5.31 -12.22 3.17
N LEU A 97 4.10 -11.74 2.83
CA LEU A 97 2.86 -12.16 3.51
C LEU A 97 2.62 -13.67 3.37
N THR A 98 2.86 -14.23 2.19
CA THR A 98 2.77 -15.68 1.93
C THR A 98 3.77 -16.46 2.78
N SER A 99 4.99 -15.95 2.97
CA SER A 99 5.99 -16.59 3.85
C SER A 99 5.57 -16.64 5.33
N LYS A 100 4.75 -15.67 5.77
CA LYS A 100 4.23 -15.60 7.14
C LYS A 100 2.96 -16.40 7.33
N VAL A 101 2.12 -16.46 6.30
CA VAL A 101 0.84 -17.17 6.31
C VAL A 101 0.73 -17.99 5.03
N PRO A 102 1.26 -19.23 5.00
CA PRO A 102 1.30 -20.05 3.78
C PRO A 102 -0.07 -20.42 3.19
N SER A 103 -1.13 -20.34 4.00
CA SER A 103 -2.51 -20.61 3.56
C SER A 103 -3.19 -19.41 2.88
N LEU A 104 -2.54 -18.24 2.86
CA LEU A 104 -3.10 -17.01 2.34
C LEU A 104 -3.08 -17.01 0.81
N ASN A 105 -4.22 -16.78 0.17
CA ASN A 105 -4.25 -16.52 -1.27
C ASN A 105 -3.92 -15.05 -1.53
N VAL A 106 -2.68 -14.74 -1.87
CA VAL A 106 -2.24 -13.36 -2.13
C VAL A 106 -2.23 -13.07 -3.63
N GLN A 107 -2.96 -12.03 -4.04
CA GLN A 107 -2.94 -11.50 -5.40
C GLN A 107 -2.15 -10.20 -5.40
N SER A 108 -1.22 -10.03 -6.34
CA SER A 108 -0.41 -8.81 -6.46
C SER A 108 -0.55 -8.18 -7.83
N SER A 109 -0.60 -6.85 -7.90
CA SER A 109 -0.59 -6.08 -9.14
C SER A 109 0.10 -4.72 -8.94
N GLY A 110 0.61 -4.13 -10.03
CA GLY A 110 1.11 -2.76 -10.04
C GLY A 110 0.16 -1.84 -10.80
N LYS A 111 0.15 -0.57 -10.43
CA LYS A 111 -0.63 0.50 -11.09
C LYS A 111 0.22 1.64 -11.62
N GLY A 112 1.54 1.61 -11.41
CA GLY A 112 2.40 2.75 -11.66
C GLY A 112 1.82 4.02 -11.03
N GLU A 113 1.79 5.09 -11.80
CA GLU A 113 1.21 6.39 -11.43
C GLU A 113 -0.28 6.54 -11.79
N SER A 114 -0.94 5.50 -12.31
CA SER A 114 -2.29 5.62 -12.92
C SER A 114 -3.44 5.86 -11.93
N GLU A 115 -3.21 5.61 -10.64
CA GLU A 115 -4.20 5.80 -9.56
C GLU A 115 -3.61 6.69 -8.45
N PRO A 116 -3.37 8.00 -8.70
CA PRO A 116 -2.79 8.89 -7.72
C PRO A 116 -3.79 9.21 -6.59
N VAL A 117 -3.29 9.31 -5.37
CA VAL A 117 -4.08 9.65 -4.16
C VAL A 117 -3.88 11.10 -3.73
N ALA A 118 -2.87 11.78 -4.26
CA ALA A 118 -2.58 13.18 -4.02
C ALA A 118 -2.01 13.88 -5.27
N SER A 119 -2.23 15.20 -5.37
CA SER A 119 -1.62 16.03 -6.42
C SER A 119 -0.12 16.18 -6.18
N GLU A 120 0.70 15.91 -7.20
CA GLU A 120 2.16 16.10 -7.18
C GLU A 120 2.61 17.51 -7.55
N THR A 121 1.65 18.39 -7.84
CA THR A 121 1.89 19.78 -8.20
C THR A 121 1.09 20.68 -7.25
N ASN A 122 1.76 21.72 -6.73
CA ASN A 122 1.14 22.79 -5.94
C ASN A 122 0.33 23.73 -6.84
N ALA A 123 -0.52 24.56 -6.24
CA ALA A 123 -1.36 25.52 -6.99
C ALA A 123 -0.55 26.55 -7.80
N ASP A 124 0.69 26.83 -7.40
CA ASP A 124 1.63 27.73 -8.10
C ASP A 124 2.46 27.03 -9.20
N GLY A 125 2.22 25.74 -9.45
CA GLY A 125 2.95 24.94 -10.43
C GLY A 125 4.26 24.32 -9.92
N SER A 126 4.67 24.59 -8.67
CA SER A 126 5.85 23.96 -8.07
C SER A 126 5.60 22.49 -7.70
N VAL A 127 6.68 21.71 -7.53
CA VAL A 127 6.61 20.30 -7.12
C VAL A 127 6.05 20.19 -5.70
N ASN A 128 5.07 19.31 -5.52
CA ASN A 128 4.55 18.91 -4.23
C ASN A 128 5.14 17.56 -3.79
N GLU A 129 6.23 17.59 -3.03
CA GLU A 129 6.88 16.36 -2.56
C GLU A 129 5.99 15.52 -1.64
N ALA A 130 5.12 16.16 -0.85
CA ALA A 130 4.17 15.41 -0.01
C ALA A 130 3.15 14.64 -0.86
N GLY A 131 2.77 15.17 -2.02
CA GLY A 131 1.93 14.47 -2.99
C GLY A 131 2.63 13.27 -3.61
N LYS A 132 3.90 13.44 -4.01
CA LYS A 132 4.73 12.35 -4.53
C LYS A 132 4.89 11.24 -3.49
N ALA A 133 5.26 11.58 -2.27
CA ALA A 133 5.40 10.63 -1.17
C ALA A 133 4.10 9.88 -0.85
N ALA A 134 2.94 10.53 -0.97
CA ALA A 134 1.65 9.87 -0.78
C ALA A 134 1.31 8.90 -1.93
N ASN A 135 1.70 9.22 -3.17
CA ASN A 135 1.48 8.36 -4.34
C ASN A 135 2.43 7.15 -4.36
N ARG A 136 3.65 7.29 -3.82
CA ARG A 136 4.55 6.16 -3.56
C ARG A 136 4.04 5.32 -2.39
N HIS A 137 3.21 4.31 -2.65
CA HIS A 137 2.67 3.45 -1.61
C HIS A 137 2.35 2.03 -2.10
N VAL A 138 2.13 1.12 -1.14
CA VAL A 138 1.59 -0.21 -1.40
C VAL A 138 0.37 -0.43 -0.54
N ASP A 139 -0.75 -0.76 -1.20
CA ASP A 139 -1.99 -1.11 -0.54
C ASP A 139 -2.09 -2.61 -0.30
N VAL A 140 -2.38 -3.01 0.93
CA VAL A 140 -2.74 -4.38 1.33
C VAL A 140 -4.21 -4.39 1.72
N ARG A 141 -5.04 -5.13 0.98
CA ARG A 141 -6.51 -5.12 1.08
C ARG A 141 -7.03 -6.50 1.48
N TRP A 142 -7.90 -6.54 2.49
CA TRP A 142 -8.56 -7.78 2.93
C TRP A 142 -9.94 -7.50 3.54
N GLY A 143 -10.82 -8.50 3.57
CA GLY A 143 -12.18 -8.42 4.10
C GLY A 143 -12.73 -9.78 4.45
#